data_AF-A0A0G2AJA2-F1
#
_entry.id   AF-A0A0G2AJA2-F1
#
_cell.length_a   1.000
_cell.length_b   1.000
_cell.length_c   1.000
_cell.angle_alpha   90.00
_cell.angle_beta   90.00
_cell.angle_gamma   90.00
#
_symmetry.space_group_name_H-M   'P 1'
#
loop_
_entity.id
_entity.type
_entity.pdbx_description
1 polymer ?
#
loop_
_entity_poly.entity_id
_entity_poly.type
_entity_poly.pdbx_seq_one_letter_code
_entity_poly.pdbx_strand_id
1 'polypeptide(L)'
;MVMFELPNIDVPMYVFLCVFGAYMLFYVIYSLFNIYHLIRYGIYGFGLYLIVTIFTGGTILLVAGSMFLLLDYDWTLPLSLNDATEFYNEDLFPGL
;
A
#
# COMPACT_ATOMS: atom_id res chain seq x y z
N MET A 1 -14.39 -10.18 -38.44
CA MET A 1 -13.54 -9.49 -37.45
C MET A 1 -13.54 -10.39 -36.23
N VAL A 2 -12.42 -11.01 -35.87
CA VAL A 2 -12.37 -11.88 -34.69
C VAL A 2 -12.38 -10.96 -33.48
N MET A 3 -13.49 -10.93 -32.75
CA MET A 3 -13.58 -10.24 -31.47
C MET A 3 -12.71 -11.04 -30.50
N PHE A 4 -11.59 -10.47 -30.08
CA PHE A 4 -10.74 -11.06 -29.06
C PHE A 4 -11.48 -10.95 -27.73
N GLU A 5 -12.10 -12.04 -27.29
CA GLU A 5 -12.68 -12.13 -25.95
C GLU A 5 -11.55 -12.33 -24.96
N LEU A 6 -11.37 -11.38 -24.04
CA LEU A 6 -10.46 -11.57 -22.93
C LEU A 6 -10.98 -12.75 -22.10
N PRO A 7 -10.10 -13.71 -21.73
CA PRO A 7 -10.51 -14.77 -20.82
C PRO A 7 -11.04 -14.13 -19.53
N ASN A 8 -12.18 -14.64 -19.04
CA ASN A 8 -12.80 -14.18 -17.80
C ASN A 8 -11.91 -14.60 -16.63
N ILE A 9 -10.94 -13.74 -16.30
CA ILE A 9 -9.98 -13.94 -15.21
C ILE A 9 -10.47 -13.13 -14.03
N ASP A 10 -10.85 -13.84 -12.98
CA ASP A 10 -11.13 -13.27 -11.68
C ASP A 10 -9.86 -13.30 -10.84
N VAL A 11 -9.32 -12.11 -10.53
CA VAL A 11 -8.15 -12.00 -9.67
C VAL A 11 -8.62 -11.77 -8.24
N PRO A 12 -8.27 -12.65 -7.29
CA PRO A 12 -8.62 -12.43 -5.90
C PRO A 12 -7.84 -11.25 -5.31
N MET A 13 -8.56 -10.35 -4.64
CA MET A 13 -7.98 -9.10 -4.12
C MET A 13 -6.88 -9.32 -3.08
N TYR A 14 -6.93 -10.43 -2.34
CA TYR A 14 -5.94 -10.77 -1.32
C TYR A 14 -4.50 -10.84 -1.87
N VAL A 15 -4.30 -11.06 -3.17
CA VAL A 15 -2.96 -11.08 -3.78
C VAL A 15 -2.29 -9.71 -3.64
N PHE A 16 -3.04 -8.63 -3.87
CA PHE A 16 -2.54 -7.27 -3.68
C PHE A 16 -2.27 -6.97 -2.21
N LEU A 17 -3.16 -7.46 -1.32
CA LEU A 17 -2.97 -7.33 0.13
C LEU A 17 -1.70 -8.04 0.60
N CYS A 18 -1.36 -9.21 0.06
CA CYS A 18 -0.12 -9.92 0.39
C CYS A 18 1.11 -9.12 -0.01
N VAL A 19 1.13 -8.55 -1.23
CA VAL A 19 2.25 -7.70 -1.70
C VAL A 19 2.39 -6.46 -0.82
N PHE A 20 1.27 -5.78 -0.53
CA PHE A 20 1.25 -4.63 0.36
C PHE A 20 1.71 -4.99 1.78
N GLY A 21 1.23 -6.11 2.32
CA GLY A 21 1.61 -6.61 3.64
C GLY A 21 3.10 -6.93 3.75
N ALA A 22 3.69 -7.55 2.72
CA ALA A 22 5.12 -7.79 2.65
C ALA A 22 5.91 -6.47 2.62
N TYR A 23 5.48 -5.50 1.79
CA TYR A 23 6.07 -4.16 1.78
C TYR A 23 6.00 -3.49 3.16
N MET A 24 4.84 -3.52 3.82
CA MET A 24 4.64 -2.93 5.15
C MET A 24 5.52 -3.60 6.21
N LEU A 25 5.67 -4.92 6.16
CA LEU A 25 6.57 -5.65 7.06
C LEU A 25 8.02 -5.19 6.90
N PHE A 26 8.53 -5.12 5.67
CA PHE A 26 9.89 -4.63 5.42
C PHE A 26 10.06 -3.17 5.81
N TYR A 27 9.05 -2.33 5.56
CA TYR A 27 9.03 -0.94 5.98
C TYR A 27 9.12 -0.81 7.51
N VAL A 28 8.32 -1.58 8.27
CA VAL A 28 8.38 -1.56 9.74
C VAL A 28 9.74 -2.00 10.25
N ILE A 29 10.31 -3.09 9.72
CA ILE A 29 11.64 -3.57 10.11
C ILE A 29 12.70 -2.49 9.83
N TYR A 30 12.66 -1.90 8.63
CA TYR A 30 13.55 -0.80 8.25
C TYR A 30 13.40 0.41 9.18
N SER A 31 12.18 0.80 9.51
CA SER A 31 11.92 1.94 10.40
C SER A 31 12.41 1.66 11.82
N LEU A 32 12.20 0.45 12.35
CA LEU A 32 12.72 0.05 13.66
C LEU A 32 14.26 0.10 13.70
N PHE A 33 14.92 -0.40 12.65
CA PHE A 33 16.37 -0.30 12.52
C PHE A 33 16.85 1.15 12.51
N ASN A 34 16.18 2.02 11.76
CA ASN A 34 16.54 3.45 11.70
C ASN A 34 16.32 4.16 13.03
N ILE A 35 15.20 3.90 13.71
CA ILE A 35 14.93 4.45 15.04
C ILE A 35 16.02 4.00 16.01
N TYR A 36 16.34 2.70 16.05
CA TYR A 36 17.43 2.18 16.87
C TYR A 36 18.77 2.86 16.53
N HIS A 37 19.09 2.98 15.25
CA HIS A 37 20.33 3.60 14.79
C HIS A 37 20.43 5.07 15.23
N LEU A 38 19.36 5.84 15.05
CA LEU A 38 19.33 7.26 15.44
C LEU A 38 19.45 7.43 16.95
N ILE A 39 18.77 6.59 17.75
CA ILE A 39 18.85 6.65 19.22
C ILE A 39 20.25 6.26 19.70
N ARG A 40 20.90 5.28 19.05
CA ARG A 40 22.19 4.73 19.51
C ARG A 40 23.40 5.51 19.01
N TYR A 41 23.37 5.99 17.77
CA TYR A 41 24.52 6.57 17.08
C TYR A 41 24.31 8.03 16.65
N GLY A 42 23.10 8.57 16.81
CA GLY A 42 22.83 9.97 16.53
C GLY A 42 23.64 10.92 17.41
N ILE A 43 24.07 12.04 16.84
CA ILE A 43 24.74 13.11 17.60
C ILE A 43 23.72 13.71 18.56
N TYR A 44 24.01 13.64 19.86
CA TYR A 44 23.13 14.15 20.90
C TYR A 44 22.86 15.65 20.74
N GLY A 45 21.58 16.03 20.64
CA GLY A 45 21.14 17.42 20.52
C GLY A 45 19.65 17.55 20.23
N PHE A 46 19.14 18.78 20.28
CA PHE A 46 17.72 19.08 20.01
C PHE A 46 17.28 18.62 18.60
N GLY A 47 18.16 18.77 17.60
CA GLY A 47 17.90 18.31 16.24
C GLY A 47 17.63 16.81 16.16
N LEU A 48 18.39 15.98 16.89
CA LEU A 48 18.17 14.54 16.92
C LEU A 48 16.80 14.18 17.49
N TYR A 49 16.38 14.83 18.58
CA TYR A 49 15.06 14.61 19.18
C TYR A 49 13.92 14.92 18.19
N LEU A 50 14.02 16.04 17.48
CA LEU A 50 13.04 16.44 16.47
C LEU A 50 12.97 15.44 15.32
N ILE A 51 14.14 15.01 14.80
CA ILE A 51 14.22 14.04 13.70
C ILE A 51 13.60 12.70 14.13
N VAL A 52 13.99 12.16 15.29
CA VAL A 52 13.45 10.88 15.79
C VAL A 52 11.94 10.97 16.02
N THR A 53 11.44 12.08 16.56
CA THR A 53 10.01 12.31 16.79
C THR A 53 9.23 12.32 15.48
N ILE A 54 9.67 13.11 14.49
CA ILE A 54 9.01 13.20 13.19
C ILE A 54 9.05 11.85 12.46
N PHE A 55 10.19 11.17 12.47
CA PHE A 55 10.34 9.87 11.82
C PHE A 55 9.44 8.81 12.45
N THR A 56 9.45 8.73 13.78
CA THR A 56 8.63 7.77 14.53
C THR A 56 7.14 8.08 14.37
N GLY A 57 6.75 9.34 14.54
CA GLY A 57 5.37 9.79 14.36
C GLY A 57 4.85 9.57 12.94
N GLY A 58 5.66 9.89 11.94
CA GLY A 58 5.36 9.61 10.53
C GLY A 58 5.22 8.12 10.23
N THR A 59 6.09 7.29 10.80
CA THR A 59 5.99 5.83 10.70
C THR A 59 4.68 5.32 11.30
N ILE A 60 4.33 5.76 12.52
CA ILE A 60 3.08 5.39 13.18
C ILE A 60 1.88 5.83 12.35
N LEU A 61 1.87 7.08 11.86
CA LEU A 61 0.78 7.60 11.03
C LEU A 61 0.61 6.81 9.74
N LEU A 62 1.70 6.47 9.05
CA LEU A 62 1.64 5.69 7.80
C LEU A 62 1.16 4.27 8.05
N VAL A 63 1.69 3.59 9.07
CA VAL A 63 1.31 2.21 9.39
C VAL A 63 -0.13 2.14 9.90
N ALA A 64 -0.47 2.92 10.93
CA ALA A 64 -1.82 2.91 11.49
C ALA A 64 -2.84 3.45 10.49
N GLY A 65 -2.52 4.56 9.81
CA GLY A 65 -3.39 5.16 8.82
C GLY A 65 -3.71 4.22 7.66
N SER A 66 -2.70 3.52 7.13
CA SER A 66 -2.95 2.50 6.11
C SER A 66 -3.80 1.34 6.62
N MET A 67 -3.55 0.84 7.84
CA MET A 67 -4.41 -0.21 8.42
C MET A 67 -5.86 0.24 8.54
N PHE A 68 -6.12 1.45 9.05
CA PHE A 68 -7.49 1.96 9.18
C PHE A 68 -8.19 2.13 7.84
N LEU A 69 -7.50 2.62 6.82
CA LEU A 69 -8.08 2.77 5.48
C LEU A 69 -8.42 1.43 4.81
N LEU A 70 -7.75 0.34 5.21
CA LEU A 70 -7.91 -0.99 4.62
C LEU A 70 -8.90 -1.89 5.40
N LEU A 71 -9.32 -1.48 6.60
CA LEU A 71 -10.24 -2.26 7.45
C LEU A 71 -11.64 -2.41 6.85
N ASP A 72 -12.14 -1.36 6.20
CA ASP A 72 -13.49 -1.33 5.64
C ASP A 72 -13.59 -2.05 4.28
N TYR A 73 -12.46 -2.52 3.74
CA TYR A 73 -12.40 -3.17 2.43
C TYR A 73 -12.61 -4.68 2.56
N ASP A 74 -13.51 -5.24 1.74
CA ASP A 74 -13.70 -6.69 1.65
C ASP A 74 -12.68 -7.30 0.67
N TRP A 75 -11.64 -7.90 1.24
CA TRP A 75 -10.52 -8.52 0.51
C TRP A 75 -10.85 -9.87 -0.12
N THR A 76 -12.05 -10.40 0.14
CA THR A 76 -12.49 -11.69 -0.41
C THR A 76 -13.22 -11.54 -1.75
N LEU A 77 -13.62 -10.31 -2.10
CA LEU A 77 -14.28 -10.03 -3.36
C LEU A 77 -13.27 -10.17 -4.52
N PRO A 78 -13.57 -11.00 -5.53
CA PRO A 78 -12.74 -11.07 -6.73
C PRO A 78 -12.93 -9.82 -7.59
N LEU A 79 -11.84 -9.36 -8.20
CA LEU A 79 -11.88 -8.36 -9.27
C LEU A 79 -11.95 -9.08 -10.62
N SER A 80 -13.06 -8.89 -11.33
CA SER A 80 -13.22 -9.29 -12.73
C SER A 80 -12.42 -8.33 -13.63
N LEU A 81 -11.55 -8.87 -14.48
CA LEU A 81 -10.82 -8.06 -15.46
C LEU A 81 -11.74 -7.45 -16.53
N ASN A 82 -12.90 -8.06 -16.76
CA ASN A 82 -13.89 -7.53 -17.70
C ASN A 82 -14.49 -6.23 -17.16
N ASP A 83 -14.88 -6.21 -15.88
CA ASP A 83 -15.46 -5.04 -15.20
C ASP A 83 -14.45 -3.88 -15.14
N ALA A 84 -13.17 -4.19 -14.91
CA ALA A 84 -12.10 -3.20 -14.90
C ALA A 84 -11.87 -2.58 -16.30
N THR A 85 -12.03 -3.38 -17.36
CA THR A 85 -11.88 -2.94 -18.75
C THR A 85 -13.08 -2.11 -19.20
N GLU A 86 -14.28 -2.52 -18.80
CA GLU A 86 -15.52 -1.78 -19.05
C GLU A 86 -15.49 -0.40 -18.38
N PHE A 87 -15.12 -0.31 -17.10
CA PHE A 87 -14.90 0.98 -16.42
C PHE A 87 -13.89 1.88 -17.15
N TYR A 88 -12.78 1.30 -17.64
CA TYR A 88 -11.79 2.07 -18.40
C TYR A 88 -12.36 2.64 -19.72
N ASN A 89 -13.11 1.84 -20.45
CA ASN A 89 -13.66 2.24 -21.75
C ASN A 89 -14.85 3.19 -21.61
N GLU A 90 -15.69 3.04 -20.59
CA GLU A 90 -16.91 3.84 -20.43
C GLU A 90 -16.68 5.15 -19.66
N ASP A 91 -15.89 5.12 -18.58
CA ASP A 91 -15.75 6.26 -17.67
C ASP A 91 -14.47 7.07 -17.88
N LEU A 92 -13.37 6.44 -18.32
CA LEU A 92 -12.08 7.11 -18.47
C LEU A 92 -11.81 7.59 -19.91
N PHE A 93 -12.23 6.83 -20.92
CA PHE A 93 -12.05 7.19 -22.34
C PHE A 93 -13.25 6.78 -23.22
N PRO A 94 -14.42 7.43 -23.04
CA PRO A 94 -15.64 7.06 -23.79
C PRO A 94 -15.45 7.23 -25.31
N GLY A 95 -15.48 6.13 -26.04
CA GLY A 95 -15.56 6.10 -27.51
C GLY A 95 -14.25 5.97 -28.29
N LEU A 96 -13.14 5.63 -27.62
CA LEU A 96 -11.95 5.04 -28.27
C LEU A 96 -12.01 3.51 -28.25
#